data_AF-A0A0D3HH82-F1
#
_entry.id   AF-A0A0D3HH82-F1
#
_cell.length_a   1.000
_cell.length_b   1.000
_cell.length_c   1.000
_cell.angle_alpha   90.00
_cell.angle_beta   90.00
_cell.angle_gamma   90.00
#
_symmetry.space_group_name_H-M   'P 1'
#
loop_
_entity.id
_entity.type
_entity.pdbx_description
1 polymer ?
#
loop_
_entity_poly.entity_id
_entity_poly.type
_entity_poly.pdbx_seq_one_letter_code
_entity_poly.pdbx_strand_id
1 'polypeptide(L)'
;MATAAAAGDGDEHLLSLFASALSHRRFGDQELSLLDAALSAGADVPSLLHTRSSARCLLRKAAAQAFSSVPDLGTTLSVADFFARAFALTGDVESCLAMRYEALLLRQAKYSDDLHLQVSNEEWLTFAKDSLDNGFYTIASKAFANALLHIDPSHPGYLDSTNSILKKDKINDISGLQNLAKSLSARHSVQAQSAEYMKRKASGVDEKCNLHLGKTKLPGSLMFRLGIKTRNIQKLRCSRESNLEDVKIFVQWNYDPDVVDGLVVAVVEL
;
A
#
# COMPACT_ATOMS: atom_id res chain seq x y z
N MET A 1 -7.62 -44.11 24.00
CA MET A 1 -6.41 -43.63 23.31
C MET A 1 -6.86 -42.73 22.16
N ALA A 2 -6.37 -41.50 22.23
CA ALA A 2 -6.51 -40.33 21.35
C ALA A 2 -7.20 -40.46 19.97
N THR A 3 -8.27 -39.67 19.80
CA THR A 3 -8.73 -39.08 18.54
C THR A 3 -8.15 -37.67 18.40
N ALA A 4 -7.22 -37.45 17.47
CA ALA A 4 -6.75 -36.12 17.09
C ALA A 4 -6.05 -36.17 15.71
N ALA A 5 -6.77 -35.87 14.62
CA ALA A 5 -6.20 -35.52 13.30
C ALA A 5 -7.30 -35.12 12.29
N ALA A 6 -8.01 -34.01 12.50
CA ALA A 6 -8.97 -33.49 11.51
C ALA A 6 -9.16 -31.97 11.54
N ALA A 7 -8.11 -31.21 11.92
CA ALA A 7 -8.21 -29.76 12.09
C ALA A 7 -7.37 -28.93 11.10
N GLY A 8 -6.73 -29.56 10.10
CA GLY A 8 -5.83 -28.88 9.15
C GLY A 8 -6.29 -28.81 7.69
N ASP A 9 -7.36 -29.51 7.31
CA ASP A 9 -7.72 -29.73 5.89
C ASP A 9 -8.76 -28.73 5.35
N GLY A 10 -9.50 -28.06 6.25
CA GLY A 10 -10.56 -27.11 5.87
C GLY A 10 -10.05 -25.73 5.45
N ASP A 11 -8.92 -25.29 6.01
CA ASP A 11 -8.42 -23.91 5.87
C ASP A 11 -7.76 -23.68 4.49
N GLU A 12 -7.00 -24.65 3.99
CA GLU A 12 -6.37 -24.61 2.66
C GLU A 12 -7.40 -24.79 1.52
N HIS A 13 -8.51 -25.46 1.79
CA HIS A 13 -9.54 -25.73 0.80
C HIS A 13 -10.26 -24.44 0.36
N LEU A 14 -10.61 -23.55 1.31
CA LEU A 14 -11.33 -22.31 1.00
C LEU A 14 -10.48 -21.32 0.19
N LEU A 15 -9.19 -21.19 0.52
CA LEU A 15 -8.28 -20.33 -0.23
C LEU A 15 -8.04 -20.88 -1.65
N SER A 16 -8.01 -22.20 -1.81
CA SER A 16 -7.90 -22.86 -3.11
C SER A 16 -9.14 -22.67 -3.98
N LEU A 17 -10.34 -22.74 -3.39
CA LEU A 17 -11.60 -22.38 -4.05
C LEU A 17 -11.60 -20.91 -4.49
N PHE A 18 -11.12 -20.00 -3.63
CA PHE A 18 -10.98 -18.60 -3.97
C PHE A 18 -9.99 -18.38 -5.12
N ALA A 19 -8.84 -19.05 -5.09
CA ALA A 19 -7.86 -19.00 -6.18
C ALA A 19 -8.45 -19.49 -7.51
N SER A 20 -9.26 -20.55 -7.47
CA SER A 20 -9.99 -21.04 -8.64
C SER A 20 -11.02 -20.02 -9.13
N ALA A 21 -11.75 -19.34 -8.25
CA ALA A 21 -12.68 -18.30 -8.66
C ALA A 21 -11.95 -17.13 -9.36
N LEU A 22 -10.80 -16.71 -8.84
CA LEU A 22 -9.96 -15.68 -9.45
C LEU A 22 -9.44 -16.09 -10.84
N SER A 23 -9.04 -17.35 -11.04
CA SER A 23 -8.59 -17.82 -12.36
C SER A 23 -9.69 -17.80 -13.41
N HIS A 24 -10.94 -17.95 -12.98
CA HIS A 24 -12.13 -17.82 -13.83
C HIS A 24 -12.64 -16.38 -13.92
N ARG A 25 -11.88 -15.39 -13.43
CA ARG A 25 -12.23 -13.96 -13.41
C ARG A 25 -13.57 -13.66 -12.74
N ARG A 26 -13.90 -14.42 -11.69
CA ARG A 26 -15.08 -14.17 -10.87
C ARG A 26 -14.74 -13.17 -9.79
N PHE A 27 -15.36 -12.00 -9.86
CA PHE A 27 -15.13 -10.87 -8.97
C PHE A 27 -16.47 -10.38 -8.41
N GLY A 28 -16.91 -10.98 -7.30
CA GLY A 28 -18.18 -10.64 -6.68
C GLY A 28 -18.16 -10.79 -5.16
N ASP A 29 -19.29 -10.45 -4.52
CA ASP A 29 -19.45 -10.52 -3.07
C ASP A 29 -19.36 -11.94 -2.52
N GLN A 30 -19.73 -12.94 -3.33
CA GLN A 30 -19.58 -14.35 -2.96
C GLN A 30 -18.11 -14.72 -2.79
N GLU A 31 -17.25 -14.28 -3.71
CA GLU A 31 -15.81 -14.52 -3.64
C GLU A 31 -15.15 -13.74 -2.50
N LEU A 32 -15.63 -12.53 -2.18
CA LEU A 32 -15.18 -11.80 -0.99
C LEU A 32 -15.56 -12.49 0.31
N SER A 33 -16.77 -13.05 0.38
CA SER A 33 -17.22 -13.83 1.54
C SER A 33 -16.40 -15.11 1.71
N LEU A 34 -16.03 -15.75 0.60
CA LEU A 34 -15.15 -16.91 0.60
C LEU A 34 -13.74 -16.55 1.09
N LEU A 35 -13.20 -15.42 0.64
CA LEU A 35 -11.93 -14.89 1.13
C LEU A 35 -12.00 -14.61 2.63
N ASP A 36 -13.02 -13.91 3.11
CA ASP A 36 -13.17 -13.58 4.54
C ASP A 36 -13.28 -14.84 5.42
N ALA A 37 -14.03 -15.84 4.95
CA ALA A 37 -14.10 -17.15 5.59
C ALA A 37 -12.72 -17.82 5.64
N ALA A 38 -11.97 -17.82 4.54
CA ALA A 38 -10.61 -18.38 4.50
C ALA A 38 -9.65 -17.63 5.45
N LEU A 39 -9.75 -16.30 5.54
CA LEU A 39 -8.91 -15.47 6.43
C LEU A 39 -9.24 -15.64 7.92
N SER A 40 -10.43 -16.13 8.21
CA SER A 40 -10.92 -16.46 9.55
C SER A 40 -10.72 -17.94 9.91
N ALA A 41 -10.50 -18.78 8.90
CA ALA A 41 -10.18 -20.20 9.04
C ALA A 41 -8.71 -20.36 9.42
N GLY A 42 -8.46 -20.86 10.63
CA GLY A 42 -7.12 -21.04 11.18
C GLY A 42 -7.16 -21.42 12.64
N ALA A 43 -6.56 -22.58 12.97
CA ALA A 43 -6.52 -23.07 14.34
C ALA A 43 -5.66 -22.19 15.28
N ASP A 44 -4.67 -21.48 14.71
CA ASP A 44 -3.75 -20.64 15.47
C ASP A 44 -3.29 -19.38 14.70
N VAL A 45 -2.67 -18.46 15.42
CA VAL A 45 -2.17 -17.19 14.87
C VAL A 45 -1.17 -17.40 13.72
N PRO A 46 -0.16 -18.29 13.82
CA PRO A 46 0.74 -18.57 12.70
C PRO A 46 0.00 -18.99 11.42
N SER A 47 -0.99 -19.88 11.51
CA SER A 47 -1.77 -20.34 10.36
C SER A 47 -2.57 -19.19 9.75
N LEU A 48 -3.23 -18.37 10.58
CA LEU A 48 -3.96 -17.17 10.12
C LEU A 48 -3.06 -16.15 9.42
N LEU A 49 -1.81 -15.99 9.89
CA LEU A 49 -0.83 -15.11 9.26
C LEU A 49 -0.30 -15.70 7.94
N HIS A 50 -0.11 -17.02 7.88
CA HIS A 50 0.28 -17.72 6.67
C HIS A 50 -0.81 -17.58 5.59
N THR A 51 -2.06 -17.87 5.93
CA THR A 51 -3.22 -17.70 5.02
C THR A 51 -3.34 -16.27 4.52
N ARG A 52 -3.21 -15.26 5.40
CA ARG A 52 -3.17 -13.83 5.00
C ARG A 52 -2.02 -13.51 4.06
N SER A 53 -0.84 -14.10 4.27
CA SER A 53 0.31 -13.89 3.38
C SER A 53 0.07 -14.49 1.99
N SER A 54 -0.43 -15.73 1.95
CA SER A 54 -0.76 -16.45 0.72
C SER A 54 -1.87 -15.74 -0.08
N ALA A 55 -2.93 -15.31 0.60
CA ALA A 55 -4.02 -14.54 0.00
C ALA A 55 -3.52 -13.23 -0.64
N ARG A 56 -2.63 -12.49 0.04
CA ARG A 56 -2.03 -11.26 -0.53
C ARG A 56 -1.24 -11.54 -1.80
N CYS A 57 -0.43 -12.60 -1.81
CA CYS A 57 0.33 -13.00 -2.99
C CYS A 57 -0.60 -13.34 -4.17
N LEU A 58 -1.63 -14.15 -3.91
CA LEU A 58 -2.64 -14.52 -4.90
C LEU A 58 -3.38 -13.31 -5.46
N LEU A 59 -3.85 -12.42 -4.60
CA LEU A 59 -4.58 -11.21 -5.01
C LEU A 59 -3.72 -10.28 -5.87
N ARG A 60 -2.45 -10.05 -5.51
CA ARG A 60 -1.55 -9.20 -6.31
C ARG A 60 -1.33 -9.78 -7.70
N LYS A 61 -1.10 -11.10 -7.79
CA LYS A 61 -0.95 -11.79 -9.08
C LYS A 61 -2.23 -11.71 -9.91
N ALA A 62 -3.39 -11.97 -9.30
CA ALA A 62 -4.67 -11.93 -9.97
C ALA A 62 -5.04 -10.51 -10.43
N ALA A 63 -4.77 -9.48 -9.63
CA ALA A 63 -4.96 -8.09 -10.00
C ALA A 63 -4.12 -7.73 -11.23
N ALA A 64 -2.81 -8.03 -11.21
CA ALA A 64 -1.95 -7.79 -12.36
C ALA A 64 -2.45 -8.47 -13.65
N GLN A 65 -2.97 -9.69 -13.54
CA GLN A 65 -3.57 -10.42 -14.67
C GLN A 65 -4.95 -9.91 -15.09
N ALA A 66 -5.70 -9.26 -14.20
CA ALA A 66 -7.00 -8.66 -14.51
C ALA A 66 -6.84 -7.40 -15.35
N PHE A 67 -5.81 -6.60 -15.05
CA PHE A 67 -5.52 -5.35 -15.75
C PHE A 67 -4.53 -5.52 -16.93
N SER A 68 -4.05 -6.74 -17.23
CA SER A 68 -3.17 -6.99 -18.39
C SER A 68 -3.93 -7.08 -19.72
N SER A 69 -5.22 -7.39 -19.69
CA SER A 69 -6.13 -7.22 -20.84
C SER A 69 -6.79 -5.84 -20.76
N VAL A 70 -7.35 -5.32 -21.85
CA VAL A 70 -8.14 -4.08 -21.85
C VAL A 70 -9.62 -4.42 -21.65
N PRO A 71 -10.14 -4.52 -20.41
CA PRO A 71 -11.57 -4.63 -20.19
C PRO A 71 -12.30 -3.36 -20.64
N ASP A 72 -13.59 -3.51 -20.94
CA ASP A 72 -14.50 -2.37 -20.96
C ASP A 72 -14.41 -1.63 -19.63
N LEU A 73 -14.59 -0.31 -19.67
CA LEU A 73 -14.46 0.58 -18.53
C LEU A 73 -15.32 0.20 -17.31
N GLY A 74 -16.58 -0.23 -17.53
CA GLY A 74 -17.47 -0.64 -16.44
C GLY A 74 -16.96 -1.90 -15.74
N THR A 75 -16.44 -2.84 -16.53
CA THR A 75 -15.75 -4.03 -16.01
C THR A 75 -14.48 -3.63 -15.24
N THR A 76 -13.67 -2.70 -15.74
CA THR A 76 -12.45 -2.23 -15.05
C THR A 76 -12.74 -1.64 -13.68
N LEU A 77 -13.79 -0.82 -13.56
CA LEU A 77 -14.20 -0.21 -12.28
C LEU A 77 -14.68 -1.27 -11.27
N SER A 78 -15.51 -2.20 -11.72
CA SER A 78 -16.03 -3.28 -10.85
C SER A 78 -14.90 -4.20 -10.36
N VAL A 79 -13.93 -4.49 -11.24
CA VAL A 79 -12.73 -5.26 -10.90
C VAL A 79 -11.86 -4.50 -9.88
N ALA A 80 -11.64 -3.20 -10.08
CA ALA A 80 -10.87 -2.38 -9.14
C ALA A 80 -11.53 -2.31 -7.75
N ASP A 81 -12.86 -2.13 -7.69
CA ASP A 81 -13.61 -2.15 -6.43
C ASP A 81 -13.48 -3.49 -5.69
N PHE A 82 -13.66 -4.60 -6.42
CA PHE A 82 -13.48 -5.94 -5.88
C PHE A 82 -12.08 -6.10 -5.25
N PHE A 83 -11.02 -5.75 -5.99
CA PHE A 83 -9.66 -5.89 -5.48
C PHE A 83 -9.37 -4.94 -4.31
N ALA A 84 -9.88 -3.71 -4.32
CA ALA A 84 -9.77 -2.80 -3.18
C ALA A 84 -10.34 -3.43 -1.90
N ARG A 85 -11.55 -4.01 -1.99
CA ARG A 85 -12.21 -4.68 -0.86
C ARG A 85 -11.45 -5.95 -0.43
N ALA A 86 -10.97 -6.76 -1.38
CA ALA A 86 -10.20 -7.96 -1.08
C ALA A 86 -8.85 -7.63 -0.38
N PHE A 87 -8.16 -6.58 -0.83
CA PHE A 87 -6.93 -6.11 -0.18
C PHE A 87 -7.20 -5.52 1.20
N ALA A 88 -8.33 -4.83 1.40
CA ALA A 88 -8.75 -4.37 2.72
C ALA A 88 -8.96 -5.55 3.69
N LEU A 89 -9.64 -6.62 3.27
CA LEU A 89 -9.84 -7.84 4.08
C LEU A 89 -8.51 -8.49 4.49
N THR A 90 -7.54 -8.55 3.57
CA THR A 90 -6.23 -9.15 3.84
C THR A 90 -5.26 -8.24 4.62
N GLY A 91 -5.62 -6.97 4.83
CA GLY A 91 -4.76 -5.97 5.47
C GLY A 91 -3.61 -5.49 4.58
N ASP A 92 -3.73 -5.62 3.26
CA ASP A 92 -2.76 -5.12 2.28
C ASP A 92 -3.06 -3.66 1.92
N VAL A 93 -2.69 -2.76 2.82
CA VAL A 93 -3.05 -1.33 2.71
C VAL A 93 -2.54 -0.69 1.41
N GLU A 94 -1.30 -1.00 1.02
CA GLU A 94 -0.70 -0.44 -0.21
C GLU A 94 -1.51 -0.82 -1.45
N SER A 95 -1.80 -2.12 -1.61
CA SER A 95 -2.54 -2.61 -2.77
C SER A 95 -4.00 -2.15 -2.74
N CYS A 96 -4.61 -2.06 -1.55
CA CYS A 96 -5.95 -1.49 -1.37
C CYS A 96 -6.02 -0.02 -1.84
N LEU A 97 -5.10 0.81 -1.36
CA LEU A 97 -5.05 2.23 -1.74
C LEU A 97 -4.71 2.40 -3.22
N ALA A 98 -3.85 1.56 -3.79
CA ALA A 98 -3.56 1.58 -5.23
C ALA A 98 -4.83 1.33 -6.07
N MET A 99 -5.63 0.31 -5.71
CA MET A 99 -6.88 0.01 -6.43
C MET A 99 -7.93 1.11 -6.25
N ARG A 100 -8.06 1.69 -5.04
CA ARG A 100 -8.95 2.84 -4.81
C ARG A 100 -8.54 4.04 -5.63
N TYR A 101 -7.23 4.32 -5.73
CA TYR A 101 -6.72 5.42 -6.54
C TYR A 101 -7.00 5.22 -8.03
N GLU A 102 -6.78 4.01 -8.55
CA GLU A 102 -7.08 3.65 -9.94
C GLU A 102 -8.57 3.86 -10.25
N ALA A 103 -9.47 3.39 -9.37
CA ALA A 103 -10.91 3.59 -9.54
C ALA A 103 -11.33 5.08 -9.55
N LEU A 104 -10.69 5.92 -8.72
CA LEU A 104 -10.93 7.36 -8.71
C LEU A 104 -10.46 8.02 -10.01
N LEU A 105 -9.27 7.66 -10.50
CA LEU A 105 -8.74 8.18 -11.77
C LEU A 105 -9.58 7.76 -12.97
N LEU A 106 -10.00 6.49 -13.04
CA LEU A 106 -10.83 5.97 -14.12
C LEU A 106 -12.17 6.69 -14.19
N ARG A 107 -12.80 6.93 -13.03
CA ARG A 107 -14.04 7.72 -12.93
C ARG A 107 -13.83 9.16 -13.37
N GLN A 108 -12.75 9.80 -12.94
CA GLN A 108 -12.44 11.19 -13.30
C GLN A 108 -12.11 11.36 -14.79
N ALA A 109 -11.40 10.41 -15.42
CA ALA A 109 -10.93 10.54 -16.79
C ALA A 109 -12.00 10.26 -17.86
N LYS A 110 -13.02 9.45 -17.54
CA LYS A 110 -13.95 8.91 -18.55
C LYS A 110 -15.43 9.19 -18.29
N TYR A 111 -15.80 9.71 -17.12
CA TYR A 111 -17.19 10.02 -16.77
C TYR A 111 -17.34 11.47 -16.29
N SER A 112 -16.78 12.42 -17.03
CA SER A 112 -17.04 13.85 -16.76
C SER A 112 -18.53 14.21 -16.86
N ASP A 113 -19.30 13.44 -17.65
CA ASP A 113 -20.69 13.76 -18.00
C ASP A 113 -21.72 12.82 -17.33
N ASP A 114 -21.29 11.71 -16.72
CA ASP A 114 -22.17 10.81 -15.94
C ASP A 114 -22.12 11.18 -14.46
N LEU A 115 -23.19 11.84 -14.00
CA LEU A 115 -23.35 12.31 -12.63
C LEU A 115 -23.22 11.19 -11.58
N HIS A 116 -23.50 9.93 -11.95
CA HIS A 116 -23.40 8.80 -11.02
C HIS A 116 -21.97 8.30 -10.82
N LEU A 117 -21.06 8.66 -11.73
CA LEU A 117 -19.66 8.25 -11.70
C LEU A 117 -18.71 9.43 -11.46
N GLN A 118 -19.25 10.64 -11.32
CA GLN A 118 -18.49 11.80 -10.90
C GLN A 118 -17.91 11.58 -9.49
N VAL A 119 -16.59 11.72 -9.39
CA VAL A 119 -15.91 11.65 -8.10
C VAL A 119 -16.13 12.94 -7.33
N SER A 120 -16.68 12.83 -6.12
CA SER A 120 -16.94 13.97 -5.24
C SER A 120 -15.65 14.49 -4.56
N ASN A 121 -15.69 15.74 -4.09
CA ASN A 121 -14.64 16.27 -3.21
C ASN A 121 -14.42 15.38 -1.97
N GLU A 122 -15.51 14.89 -1.38
CA GLU A 122 -15.50 14.12 -0.14
C GLU A 122 -14.83 12.75 -0.31
N GLU A 123 -15.03 12.09 -1.45
CA GLU A 123 -14.33 10.84 -1.79
C GLU A 123 -12.82 11.07 -1.92
N TRP A 124 -12.40 12.12 -2.63
CA TRP A 124 -10.99 12.48 -2.73
C TRP A 124 -10.39 12.83 -1.37
N LEU A 125 -11.12 13.57 -0.54
CA LEU A 125 -10.67 13.97 0.78
C LEU A 125 -10.49 12.76 1.72
N THR A 126 -11.43 11.82 1.67
CA THR A 126 -11.37 10.58 2.45
C THR A 126 -10.16 9.75 2.03
N PHE A 127 -9.99 9.53 0.72
CA PHE A 127 -8.84 8.80 0.19
C PHE A 127 -7.50 9.50 0.52
N ALA A 128 -7.45 10.84 0.48
CA ALA A 128 -6.26 11.60 0.81
C ALA A 128 -5.85 11.45 2.27
N LYS A 129 -6.82 11.49 3.20
CA LYS A 129 -6.58 11.26 4.63
C LYS A 129 -6.12 9.83 4.91
N ASP A 130 -6.80 8.84 4.35
CA ASP A 130 -6.39 7.43 4.45
C ASP A 130 -4.95 7.24 3.96
N SER A 131 -4.59 7.85 2.83
CA SER A 131 -3.23 7.78 2.28
C SER A 131 -2.20 8.48 3.17
N LEU A 132 -2.56 9.63 3.74
CA LEU A 132 -1.70 10.41 4.64
C LEU A 132 -1.39 9.62 5.92
N ASP A 133 -2.42 9.05 6.55
CA ASP A 133 -2.32 8.30 7.80
C ASP A 133 -1.50 7.02 7.64
N ASN A 134 -1.49 6.44 6.44
CA ASN A 134 -0.69 5.27 6.10
C ASN A 134 0.71 5.59 5.54
N GLY A 135 1.10 6.87 5.49
CA GLY A 135 2.44 7.29 5.09
C GLY A 135 2.68 7.44 3.58
N PHE A 136 1.64 7.31 2.76
CA PHE A 136 1.71 7.46 1.30
C PHE A 136 1.60 8.93 0.87
N TYR A 137 2.55 9.74 1.33
CA TYR A 137 2.48 11.21 1.27
C TYR A 137 2.37 11.79 -0.15
N THR A 138 3.06 11.20 -1.13
CA THR A 138 3.01 11.65 -2.53
C THR A 138 1.61 11.52 -3.11
N ILE A 139 0.98 10.35 -2.89
CA ILE A 139 -0.38 10.05 -3.38
C ILE A 139 -1.40 10.87 -2.59
N ALA A 140 -1.24 11.00 -1.27
CA ALA A 140 -2.08 11.87 -0.45
C ALA A 140 -2.08 13.32 -0.96
N SER A 141 -0.91 13.88 -1.29
CA SER A 141 -0.81 15.23 -1.86
C SER A 141 -1.56 15.39 -3.19
N LYS A 142 -1.48 14.39 -4.08
CA LYS A 142 -2.23 14.38 -5.36
C LYS A 142 -3.74 14.30 -5.11
N ALA A 143 -4.17 13.45 -4.18
CA ALA A 143 -5.58 13.33 -3.81
C ALA A 143 -6.14 14.62 -3.19
N PHE A 144 -5.39 15.31 -2.31
CA PHE A 144 -5.79 16.63 -1.81
C PHE A 144 -5.89 17.68 -2.94
N ALA A 145 -5.03 17.60 -3.96
CA ALA A 145 -5.11 18.47 -5.13
C ALA A 145 -6.44 18.25 -5.89
N ASN A 146 -6.78 16.98 -6.15
CA ASN A 146 -8.03 16.62 -6.79
C ASN A 146 -9.24 17.04 -5.95
N ALA A 147 -9.18 16.85 -4.63
CA ALA A 147 -10.23 17.33 -3.73
C ALA A 147 -10.47 18.84 -3.93
N LEU A 148 -9.41 19.67 -3.94
CA LEU A 148 -9.54 21.12 -4.14
C LEU A 148 -10.18 21.49 -5.48
N LEU A 149 -9.85 20.76 -6.57
CA LEU A 149 -10.48 20.99 -7.88
C LEU A 149 -12.00 20.82 -7.82
N HIS A 150 -12.48 19.82 -7.10
CA HIS A 150 -13.92 19.55 -6.95
C HIS A 150 -14.65 20.49 -5.96
N ILE A 151 -13.93 21.43 -5.31
CA ILE A 151 -14.53 22.52 -4.52
C ILE A 151 -14.70 23.79 -5.36
N ASP A 152 -13.95 23.92 -6.46
CA ASP A 152 -13.99 25.12 -7.30
C ASP A 152 -15.36 25.25 -8.00
N PRO A 153 -16.06 26.40 -7.84
CA PRO A 153 -17.33 26.67 -8.52
C PRO A 153 -17.24 26.66 -10.05
N SER A 154 -16.04 26.64 -10.62
CA SER A 154 -15.78 26.54 -12.06
C SER A 154 -15.93 25.10 -12.61
N HIS A 155 -16.05 24.08 -11.75
CA HIS A 155 -16.10 22.68 -12.16
C HIS A 155 -17.54 22.25 -12.53
N PRO A 156 -17.80 21.57 -13.67
CA PRO A 156 -19.15 21.32 -14.19
C PRO A 156 -20.11 20.50 -13.33
N GLY A 157 -19.65 19.88 -12.23
CA GLY A 157 -20.48 19.08 -11.33
C GLY A 157 -20.53 19.64 -9.90
N TYR A 158 -20.47 20.97 -9.78
CA TYR A 158 -20.61 21.68 -8.52
C TYR A 158 -22.07 21.68 -8.04
N LEU A 159 -22.36 20.91 -7.00
CA LEU A 159 -23.63 20.95 -6.28
C LEU A 159 -23.34 21.26 -4.80
N ASP A 160 -23.44 22.52 -4.36
CA ASP A 160 -24.02 22.90 -3.04
C ASP A 160 -23.94 24.41 -2.66
N SER A 161 -25.03 24.83 -2.01
CA SER A 161 -25.49 26.08 -1.41
C SER A 161 -24.89 26.38 -0.01
N THR A 162 -23.61 26.09 0.25
CA THR A 162 -22.99 26.41 1.54
C THR A 162 -22.41 27.85 1.63
N ASN A 163 -22.52 28.48 2.81
CA ASN A 163 -22.01 29.83 3.13
C ASN A 163 -20.53 30.02 2.73
N SER A 164 -20.20 31.18 2.13
CA SER A 164 -18.88 31.47 1.55
C SER A 164 -17.72 31.41 2.56
N ILE A 165 -17.97 31.75 3.82
CA ILE A 165 -16.97 31.71 4.90
C ILE A 165 -16.57 30.28 5.23
N LEU A 166 -17.55 29.39 5.42
CA LEU A 166 -17.32 27.97 5.71
C LEU A 166 -16.56 27.27 4.55
N LYS A 167 -16.84 27.67 3.32
CA LYS A 167 -16.11 27.18 2.13
C LYS A 167 -14.64 27.59 2.16
N LYS A 168 -14.34 28.84 2.53
CA LYS A 168 -12.97 29.34 2.63
C LYS A 168 -12.15 28.60 3.69
N ASP A 169 -12.74 28.32 4.85
CA ASP A 169 -12.07 27.58 5.92
C ASP A 169 -11.77 26.13 5.49
N LYS A 170 -12.72 25.44 4.86
CA LYS A 170 -12.50 24.10 4.29
C LYS A 170 -11.37 24.08 3.25
N ILE A 171 -11.31 25.07 2.36
CA ILE A 171 -10.24 25.18 1.35
C ILE A 171 -8.88 25.36 2.03
N ASN A 172 -8.80 26.23 3.06
CA ASN A 172 -7.57 26.45 3.80
C ASN A 172 -7.10 25.19 4.53
N ASP A 173 -8.01 24.44 5.16
CA ASP A 173 -7.69 23.20 5.86
C ASP A 173 -7.14 22.14 4.89
N ILE A 174 -7.80 21.94 3.74
CA ILE A 174 -7.35 20.99 2.72
C ILE A 174 -6.00 21.41 2.12
N SER A 175 -5.80 22.71 1.88
CA SER A 175 -4.52 23.24 1.41
C SER A 175 -3.40 23.03 2.46
N GLY A 176 -3.70 23.23 3.74
CA GLY A 176 -2.78 22.96 4.85
C GLY A 176 -2.35 21.50 4.89
N LEU A 177 -3.30 20.56 4.77
CA LEU A 177 -3.04 19.13 4.71
C LEU A 177 -2.25 18.73 3.45
N GLN A 178 -2.54 19.33 2.29
CA GLN A 178 -1.76 19.11 1.08
C GLN A 178 -0.31 19.55 1.26
N ASN A 179 -0.07 20.73 1.84
CA ASN A 179 1.27 21.24 2.09
C ASN A 179 2.03 20.39 3.11
N LEU A 180 1.33 19.88 4.13
CA LEU A 180 1.87 18.90 5.07
C LEU A 180 2.30 17.63 4.34
N ALA A 181 1.44 17.05 3.51
CA ALA A 181 1.76 15.85 2.72
C ALA A 181 2.96 16.08 1.79
N LYS A 182 3.05 17.23 1.11
CA LYS A 182 4.22 17.62 0.31
C LYS A 182 5.50 17.70 1.14
N SER A 183 5.44 18.35 2.30
CA SER A 183 6.57 18.46 3.22
C SER A 183 7.05 17.10 3.72
N LEU A 184 6.12 16.23 4.11
CA LEU A 184 6.43 14.87 4.54
C LEU A 184 7.02 14.05 3.39
N SER A 185 6.45 14.13 2.19
CA SER A 185 6.99 13.49 0.99
C SER A 185 8.45 13.91 0.73
N ALA A 186 8.74 15.21 0.79
CA ALA A 186 10.09 15.73 0.59
C ALA A 186 11.06 15.22 1.67
N ARG A 187 10.65 15.25 2.94
CA ARG A 187 11.44 14.78 4.08
C ARG A 187 11.72 13.28 4.05
N HIS A 188 10.77 12.49 3.58
CA HIS A 188 10.86 11.03 3.50
C HIS A 188 11.41 10.53 2.16
N SER A 189 11.85 11.43 1.27
CA SER A 189 12.52 11.05 0.03
C SER A 189 13.85 10.34 0.29
N VAL A 190 14.23 9.42 -0.59
CA VAL A 190 15.51 8.69 -0.51
C VAL A 190 16.69 9.66 -0.46
N GLN A 191 16.65 10.74 -1.25
CA GLN A 191 17.68 11.76 -1.26
C GLN A 191 17.78 12.49 0.09
N ALA A 192 16.66 12.96 0.65
CA ALA A 192 16.67 13.64 1.95
C ALA A 192 17.12 12.71 3.07
N GLN A 193 16.67 11.46 3.07
CA GLN A 193 17.08 10.45 4.04
C GLN A 193 18.57 10.09 3.91
N SER A 194 19.07 9.97 2.68
CA SER A 194 20.49 9.71 2.41
C SER A 194 21.36 10.88 2.83
N ALA A 195 20.92 12.12 2.58
CA ALA A 195 21.62 13.33 3.03
C ALA A 195 21.67 13.41 4.56
N GLU A 196 20.55 13.16 5.24
CA GLU A 196 20.50 13.07 6.71
C GLU A 196 21.42 11.97 7.24
N TYR A 197 21.38 10.79 6.62
CA TYR A 197 22.26 9.67 6.99
C TYR A 197 23.74 10.04 6.83
N MET A 198 24.12 10.66 5.71
CA MET A 198 25.50 11.10 5.46
C MET A 198 25.91 12.20 6.44
N LYS A 199 25.02 13.12 6.80
CA LYS A 199 25.25 14.13 7.84
C LYS A 199 25.49 13.49 9.20
N ARG A 200 24.71 12.47 9.58
CA ARG A 200 24.91 11.70 10.82
C ARG A 200 26.26 10.98 10.81
N LYS A 201 26.59 10.31 9.70
CA LYS A 201 27.88 9.64 9.51
C LYS A 201 29.07 10.60 9.59
N ALA A 202 28.97 11.76 8.94
CA ALA A 202 30.03 12.78 8.91
C ALA A 202 30.21 13.48 10.26
N SER A 203 29.13 13.65 11.02
CA SER A 203 29.20 14.21 12.38
C SER A 203 29.69 13.22 13.44
N GLY A 204 30.02 11.98 13.06
CA GLY A 204 30.40 10.93 13.99
C GLY A 204 29.28 10.53 14.95
N VAL A 205 28.06 11.01 14.71
CA VAL A 205 26.84 10.62 15.41
C VAL A 205 26.43 9.28 14.84
N ASP A 206 27.18 8.24 15.22
CA ASP A 206 26.65 6.89 15.22
C ASP A 206 25.42 6.94 16.13
N GLU A 207 24.24 6.70 15.56
CA GLU A 207 23.12 6.17 16.32
C GLU A 207 23.47 4.74 16.78
N LYS A 208 24.58 4.59 17.54
CA LYS A 208 24.45 4.03 18.87
C LYS A 208 23.28 4.79 19.46
N CYS A 209 22.09 4.19 19.34
CA CYS A 209 20.90 4.56 20.10
C CYS A 209 21.38 5.23 21.35
N ASN A 210 21.02 6.48 21.63
CA ASN A 210 21.45 7.24 22.81
C ASN A 210 21.30 6.38 24.09
N LEU A 211 22.28 5.53 24.32
CA LEU A 211 22.50 4.60 25.41
C LEU A 211 23.80 5.02 26.10
N HIS A 212 24.19 6.29 25.90
CA HIS A 212 24.76 7.08 26.96
C HIS A 212 23.64 7.67 27.83
N LEU A 213 22.61 6.86 28.12
CA LEU A 213 21.83 7.04 29.34
C LEU A 213 22.79 6.74 30.48
N GLY A 214 23.35 7.79 31.09
CA GLY A 214 24.34 7.67 32.14
C GLY A 214 23.86 6.72 33.23
N LYS A 215 24.40 5.49 33.25
CA LYS A 215 24.26 4.45 34.29
C LYS A 215 22.95 4.46 35.09
N THR A 216 21.81 4.70 34.47
CA THR A 216 20.52 4.68 35.16
C THR A 216 19.89 3.32 34.87
N LYS A 217 19.66 2.54 35.94
CA LYS A 217 19.03 1.22 35.86
C LYS A 217 17.64 1.37 35.23
N LEU A 218 17.53 1.06 33.95
CA LEU A 218 16.26 0.99 33.24
C LEU A 218 15.39 -0.14 33.83
N PRO A 219 14.07 0.07 33.98
CA PRO A 219 13.15 -1.02 34.34
C PRO A 219 13.28 -2.21 33.40
N GLY A 220 13.17 -3.43 33.93
CA GLY A 220 13.35 -4.67 33.16
C GLY A 220 12.44 -4.79 31.94
N SER A 221 11.23 -4.22 32.00
CA SER A 221 10.29 -4.17 30.87
C SER A 221 10.81 -3.34 29.68
N LEU A 222 11.54 -2.25 29.94
CA LEU A 222 12.14 -1.45 28.89
C LEU A 222 13.34 -2.16 28.28
N MET A 223 14.17 -2.80 29.12
CA MET A 223 15.30 -3.63 28.68
C MET A 223 14.84 -4.79 27.78
N PHE A 224 13.74 -5.46 28.16
CA PHE A 224 13.16 -6.54 27.37
C PHE A 224 12.70 -6.06 25.99
N ARG A 225 11.88 -4.99 25.93
CA ARG A 225 11.40 -4.42 24.66
C ARG A 225 12.55 -3.92 23.78
N LEU A 226 13.57 -3.31 24.39
CA LEU A 226 14.76 -2.86 23.69
C LEU A 226 15.52 -4.05 23.08
N GLY A 227 15.66 -5.15 23.83
CA GLY A 227 16.25 -6.40 23.34
C GLY A 227 15.51 -6.98 22.13
N ILE A 228 14.18 -6.99 22.16
CA ILE A 228 13.36 -7.41 21.01
C ILE A 228 13.59 -6.50 19.80
N LYS A 229 13.57 -5.18 19.99
CA LYS A 229 13.78 -4.20 18.90
C LYS A 229 15.15 -4.38 18.27
N THR A 230 16.21 -4.53 19.07
CA THR A 230 17.58 -4.77 18.59
C THR A 230 17.67 -6.06 17.79
N ARG A 231 17.07 -7.15 18.29
CA ARG A 231 17.05 -8.44 17.59
C ARG A 231 16.32 -8.36 16.25
N ASN A 232 15.20 -7.65 16.19
CA ASN A 232 14.44 -7.48 14.95
C ASN A 232 15.19 -6.65 13.90
N ILE A 233 15.87 -5.58 14.33
CA ILE A 233 16.74 -4.79 13.44
C ILE A 233 17.87 -5.65 12.89
N GLN A 234 18.48 -6.49 13.72
CA GLN A 234 19.56 -7.37 13.29
C GLN A 234 19.08 -8.44 12.30
N LYS A 235 17.93 -9.07 12.57
CA LYS A 235 17.29 -10.00 11.62
C LYS A 235 16.95 -9.33 10.28
N LEU A 236 16.45 -8.10 10.31
CA LEU A 236 16.15 -7.33 9.11
C LEU A 236 17.42 -7.04 8.29
N ARG A 237 18.54 -6.70 8.95
CA ARG A 237 19.84 -6.52 8.29
C ARG A 237 20.32 -7.81 7.64
N CYS A 238 20.34 -8.92 8.38
CA CYS A 238 20.75 -10.22 7.82
C CYS A 238 19.85 -10.66 6.65
N SER A 239 18.54 -10.42 6.73
CA SER A 239 17.62 -10.73 5.62
C SER A 239 17.88 -9.87 4.38
N ARG A 240 18.26 -8.59 4.56
CA ARG A 240 18.63 -7.74 3.43
C ARG A 240 19.97 -8.13 2.80
N GLU A 241 20.92 -8.59 3.62
CA GLU A 241 22.21 -9.12 3.15
C GLU A 241 22.05 -10.44 2.39
N SER A 242 21.20 -11.37 2.86
CA SER A 242 20.91 -12.61 2.14
C SER A 242 20.22 -12.37 0.80
N ASN A 243 19.28 -11.41 0.73
CA ASN A 243 18.65 -11.02 -0.54
C ASN A 243 19.65 -10.36 -1.52
N LEU A 244 20.75 -9.77 -1.03
CA LEU A 244 21.79 -9.19 -1.90
C LEU A 244 22.65 -10.28 -2.57
N GLU A 245 22.86 -11.41 -1.90
CA GLU A 245 23.57 -12.58 -2.47
C GLU A 245 22.70 -13.31 -3.52
N ASP A 246 21.38 -13.39 -3.31
CA ASP A 246 20.44 -13.93 -4.31
C ASP A 246 20.35 -13.06 -5.58
N VAL A 247 20.44 -11.73 -5.45
CA VAL A 247 20.49 -10.80 -6.60
C VAL A 247 21.83 -10.88 -7.33
N LYS A 248 22.96 -11.11 -6.64
CA LYS A 248 24.25 -11.36 -7.31
C LYS A 248 24.23 -12.64 -8.14
N ILE A 249 23.59 -13.71 -7.65
CA ILE A 249 23.44 -14.96 -8.40
C ILE A 249 22.60 -14.73 -9.68
N PHE A 250 21.58 -13.86 -9.64
CA PHE A 250 20.74 -13.55 -10.80
C PHE A 250 21.46 -12.68 -11.87
N VAL A 251 22.36 -11.79 -11.46
CA VAL A 251 23.15 -10.96 -12.38
C VAL A 251 24.29 -11.76 -13.03
N GLN A 252 24.86 -12.74 -12.34
CA GLN A 252 25.95 -13.58 -12.90
C GLN A 252 25.48 -14.49 -14.06
N TRP A 253 24.19 -14.87 -14.10
CA TRP A 253 23.62 -15.71 -15.17
C TRP A 253 23.18 -14.95 -16.43
N ASN A 254 23.19 -13.61 -16.42
CA ASN A 254 22.77 -12.77 -17.56
C ASN A 254 23.92 -11.96 -18.18
N TYR A 255 25.17 -12.31 -17.90
CA TYR A 255 26.33 -11.68 -18.55
C TYR A 255 26.95 -12.64 -19.57
N ASP A 256 26.37 -12.67 -20.77
CA ASP A 256 27.04 -13.17 -21.96
C ASP A 256 27.76 -11.97 -22.62
N PRO A 257 29.10 -11.94 -22.67
CA PRO A 257 29.83 -10.75 -23.13
C PRO A 257 29.76 -10.48 -24.65
N ASP A 258 29.01 -11.27 -25.42
CA ASP A 258 28.96 -11.16 -26.90
C ASP A 258 27.68 -10.52 -27.48
N VAL A 259 26.83 -9.87 -26.68
CA VAL A 259 25.69 -9.09 -27.20
C VAL A 259 25.77 -7.64 -26.75
N VAL A 260 26.61 -6.88 -27.47
CA VAL A 260 26.67 -5.42 -27.39
C VAL A 260 25.76 -4.82 -28.46
N ASP A 261 25.20 -3.66 -28.11
CA ASP A 261 24.56 -2.65 -28.96
C ASP A 261 23.04 -2.70 -29.17
N GLY A 262 22.36 -1.83 -28.42
CA GLY A 262 21.16 -1.14 -28.88
C GLY A 262 19.99 -1.14 -27.90
N LEU A 263 19.65 0.05 -27.39
CA LEU A 263 18.46 0.37 -26.57
C LEU A 263 18.45 -0.30 -25.18
N VAL A 264 18.39 0.42 -24.06
CA VAL A 264 17.36 1.36 -23.67
C VAL A 264 17.96 2.35 -22.68
N VAL A 265 18.03 3.62 -23.10
CA VAL A 265 18.15 4.76 -22.21
C VAL A 265 16.74 5.17 -21.78
N ALA A 266 16.63 5.54 -20.50
CA ALA A 266 15.53 6.25 -19.85
C ALA A 266 14.25 5.45 -19.59
N VAL A 267 14.03 5.05 -18.34
CA VAL A 267 12.91 5.55 -17.49
C VAL A 267 13.28 5.24 -16.02
N VAL A 268 13.95 6.17 -15.34
CA VAL A 268 13.85 6.32 -13.87
C VAL A 268 14.00 7.81 -13.57
N GLU A 269 12.88 8.54 -13.60
CA GLU A 269 12.67 9.75 -12.83
C GLU A 269 11.17 10.11 -12.88
N LEU A 270 10.47 9.85 -11.77
CA LEU A 270 9.40 10.63 -11.11
C LEU A 270 8.56 9.76 -10.18
#